data_AF-A0A1D8GKI5-F1
#
_entry.id   AF-A0A1D8GKI5-F1
#
_cell.length_a   1.000
_cell.length_b   1.000
_cell.length_c   1.000
_cell.angle_alpha   90.00
_cell.angle_beta   90.00
_cell.angle_gamma   90.00
#
_symmetry.space_group_name_H-M   'P 1'
#
loop_
_entity.id
_entity.type
_entity.pdbx_description
1 polymer ?
#
loop_
_entity_poly.entity_id
_entity_poly.type
_entity_poly.pdbx_seq_one_letter_code
_entity_poly.pdbx_strand_id
1 'polypeptide(L)'
;MKKVKVPRNIPCPCGSNLKYKNCCLHQNIQWGINSNGGYYRLFSLTDNIDAIEEVSLAFDMQAQRFREIMGREPYDDDYIFFDKNAYCVEESLNNISDAMKEIGLDPELVYAVKKTGMFVTDYNKSLFTGKEIQEWNEAINEYYTSHKESETNNMQIKELYNELVSIIVLYGIVLDKKEQFELPIQEMTRFSYNEYVLYCLAKSLKTIKTIMGNIERGFKEDSFILVRSLYENYLFIIYSFNEPEKIQEFIQAKIGLDQGTYVYAKNKKGEDNKRIIKEKSTGKEVKGFITAYDIASSSKYNEDILLFDHIYAFLSQYTHPDINSIENYLKENKFDGTVTSNTEIVAILTIFFASLILAELLNLKHINEIVQDDIIRINDRINNQLKIYLSKNAVMIKENDISDIMIARVNDSHLQKNNG
;
A
#
# COMPACT_ATOMS: atom_id res chain seq x y z
N MET A 1 18.30 24.19 19.03
CA MET A 1 17.92 24.98 17.83
C MET A 1 17.82 26.45 18.21
N LYS A 2 18.28 27.40 17.37
CA LYS A 2 18.32 28.84 17.73
C LYS A 2 17.43 29.66 16.79
N LYS A 3 16.57 30.48 17.38
CA LYS A 3 15.79 31.51 16.67
C LYS A 3 16.73 32.55 16.08
N VAL A 4 16.49 32.96 14.84
CA VAL A 4 17.32 33.93 14.11
C VAL A 4 16.47 35.09 13.59
N LYS A 5 17.00 36.31 13.69
CA LYS A 5 16.40 37.48 13.02
C LYS A 5 16.86 37.52 11.57
N VAL A 6 15.91 37.44 10.64
CA VAL A 6 16.17 37.56 9.20
C VAL A 6 16.42 39.02 8.83
N PRO A 7 17.54 39.36 8.14
CA PRO A 7 17.80 40.73 7.69
C PRO A 7 16.71 41.25 6.72
N ARG A 8 16.35 42.53 6.84
CA ARG A 8 15.22 43.12 6.09
C ARG A 8 15.39 43.12 4.56
N ASN A 9 16.62 43.27 4.07
CA ASN A 9 16.90 43.54 2.65
C ASN A 9 17.35 42.30 1.86
N ILE A 10 17.50 41.13 2.50
CA ILE A 10 17.83 39.90 1.78
C ILE A 10 16.58 39.31 1.10
N PRO A 11 16.75 38.43 0.09
CA PRO A 11 15.65 37.64 -0.45
C PRO A 11 14.92 36.91 0.68
N CYS A 12 13.60 36.89 0.59
CA CYS A 12 12.75 36.29 1.61
C CYS A 12 13.05 34.78 1.69
N PRO A 13 13.27 34.23 2.90
CA PRO A 13 13.51 32.79 3.07
C PRO A 13 12.39 31.87 2.57
N CYS A 14 11.19 32.40 2.30
CA CYS A 14 10.10 31.63 1.68
C CYS A 14 10.28 31.38 0.17
N GLY A 15 11.32 31.92 -0.46
CA GLY A 15 11.59 31.73 -1.89
C GLY A 15 10.71 32.54 -2.83
N SER A 16 10.04 33.59 -2.35
CA SER A 16 9.18 34.48 -3.17
C SER A 16 9.97 35.43 -4.09
N ASN A 17 11.30 35.40 -4.06
CA ASN A 17 12.21 36.37 -4.71
C ASN A 17 12.02 37.85 -4.29
N LEU A 18 11.04 38.15 -3.44
CA LEU A 18 10.86 39.48 -2.83
C LEU A 18 11.84 39.68 -1.67
N LYS A 19 12.13 40.94 -1.32
CA LYS A 19 12.87 41.27 -0.10
C LYS A 19 12.05 40.87 1.13
N TYR A 20 12.70 40.34 2.18
CA TYR A 20 12.01 39.89 3.41
C TYR A 20 11.05 40.94 3.98
N LYS A 21 11.46 42.22 3.98
CA LYS A 21 10.62 43.35 4.43
C LYS A 21 9.31 43.54 3.66
N ASN A 22 9.26 43.12 2.40
CA ASN A 22 8.09 43.25 1.53
C ASN A 22 7.30 41.93 1.42
N CYS A 23 7.65 40.92 2.21
CA CYS A 23 7.04 39.60 2.14
C CYS A 23 6.66 39.09 3.53
N CYS A 24 7.56 38.41 4.23
CA CYS A 24 7.24 37.74 5.50
C CYS A 24 7.58 38.55 6.77
N LEU A 25 8.15 39.76 6.66
CA LEU A 25 8.53 40.55 7.85
C LEU A 25 7.34 40.91 8.75
N HIS A 26 6.17 41.14 8.15
CA HIS A 26 4.94 41.50 8.86
C HIS A 26 4.06 40.27 9.17
N GLN A 27 4.48 39.08 8.74
CA GLN A 27 3.85 37.81 9.06
C GLN A 27 4.35 37.33 10.42
N ASN A 28 3.52 36.59 11.18
CA ASN A 28 3.91 36.06 12.49
C ASN A 28 4.75 34.77 12.35
N ILE A 29 5.85 34.85 11.59
CA ILE A 29 6.70 33.71 11.25
C ILE A 29 8.02 33.80 12.00
N GLN A 30 8.34 32.74 12.75
CA GLN A 30 9.63 32.59 13.39
C GLN A 30 10.56 31.73 12.53
N TRP A 31 11.78 32.21 12.31
CA TRP A 31 12.79 31.54 11.50
C TRP A 31 13.94 30.98 12.36
N GLY A 32 14.37 29.76 12.05
CA GLY A 32 15.62 29.16 12.47
C GLY A 32 16.58 29.02 11.29
N ILE A 33 17.86 28.74 11.58
CA ILE A 33 18.88 28.43 10.58
C ILE A 33 19.53 27.09 10.92
N ASN A 34 19.62 26.19 9.94
CA ASN A 34 20.24 24.88 10.12
C ASN A 34 21.78 24.96 9.99
N SER A 35 22.47 23.86 10.25
CA SER A 35 23.95 23.78 10.16
C SER A 35 24.50 24.11 8.77
N ASN A 36 23.68 23.98 7.73
CA ASN A 36 24.06 24.23 6.34
C ASN A 36 23.70 25.67 5.88
N GLY A 37 23.26 26.54 6.80
CA GLY A 37 22.86 27.92 6.50
C GLY A 37 21.46 28.07 5.88
N GLY A 38 20.71 26.98 5.74
CA GLY A 38 19.32 26.99 5.26
C GLY A 38 18.35 27.48 6.34
N TYR A 39 17.42 28.35 5.97
CA TYR A 39 16.36 28.82 6.85
C TYR A 39 15.22 27.81 6.97
N TYR A 40 14.63 27.68 8.15
CA TYR A 40 13.44 26.84 8.41
C TYR A 40 12.46 27.56 9.35
N ARG A 41 11.17 27.16 9.34
CA ARG A 41 10.16 27.76 10.23
C ARG A 41 10.17 27.07 11.61
N LEU A 42 10.00 27.86 12.66
CA LEU A 42 9.85 27.39 14.04
C LEU A 42 8.38 27.55 14.46
N PHE A 43 7.79 26.47 14.93
CA PHE A 43 6.47 26.45 15.56
C PHE A 43 6.63 26.12 17.04
N SER A 44 6.06 26.94 17.91
CA SER A 44 6.03 26.71 19.35
C SER A 44 4.63 26.24 19.72
N LEU A 45 4.49 24.97 20.08
CA LEU A 45 3.22 24.43 20.56
C LEU A 45 2.93 24.86 22.01
N THR A 46 3.95 25.28 22.77
CA THR A 46 3.81 25.61 24.20
C THR A 46 3.16 26.96 24.48
N ASP A 47 3.01 27.82 23.46
CA ASP A 47 2.59 29.21 23.64
C ASP A 47 1.07 29.41 23.45
N ASN A 48 0.34 28.34 23.12
CA ASN A 48 -1.10 28.35 22.89
C ASN A 48 -1.77 27.13 23.55
N ILE A 49 -2.46 27.34 24.67
CA ILE A 49 -3.13 26.29 25.44
C ILE A 49 -4.16 25.54 24.58
N ASP A 50 -4.93 26.24 23.76
CA ASP A 50 -5.92 25.64 22.87
C ASP A 50 -5.25 24.69 21.86
N ALA A 51 -4.07 25.07 21.35
CA ALA A 51 -3.30 24.21 20.45
C ALA A 51 -2.71 22.97 21.15
N ILE A 52 -2.37 23.07 22.45
CA ILE A 52 -1.91 21.91 23.24
C ILE A 52 -3.09 20.96 23.45
N GLU A 53 -4.27 21.47 23.78
CA GLU A 53 -5.48 20.68 23.95
C GLU A 53 -5.89 19.99 22.63
N GLU A 54 -5.86 20.69 21.51
CA GLU A 54 -6.14 20.11 20.18
C GLU A 54 -5.15 19.00 19.81
N VAL A 55 -3.85 19.21 20.05
CA VAL A 55 -2.83 18.19 19.78
C VAL A 55 -2.99 17.00 20.72
N SER A 56 -3.29 17.23 21.99
CA SER A 56 -3.57 16.16 22.95
C SER A 56 -4.78 15.35 22.51
N LEU A 57 -5.88 16.01 22.11
CA LEU A 57 -7.06 15.35 21.58
C LEU A 57 -6.74 14.54 20.33
N ALA A 58 -5.94 15.09 19.41
CA ALA A 58 -5.50 14.36 18.21
C ALA A 58 -4.68 13.11 18.56
N PHE A 59 -3.82 13.18 19.59
CA PHE A 59 -3.07 12.02 20.07
C PHE A 59 -3.98 10.99 20.75
N ASP A 60 -4.95 11.42 21.54
CA ASP A 60 -5.94 10.54 22.16
C ASP A 60 -6.79 9.82 21.10
N MET A 61 -7.19 10.55 20.05
CA MET A 61 -7.89 10.00 18.88
C MET A 61 -7.02 8.97 18.15
N GLN A 62 -5.73 9.26 17.94
CA GLN A 62 -4.81 8.31 17.31
C GLN A 62 -4.60 7.06 18.17
N ALA A 63 -4.49 7.20 19.49
CA ALA A 63 -4.40 6.06 20.40
C ALA A 63 -5.69 5.22 20.39
N GLN A 64 -6.86 5.87 20.31
CA GLN A 64 -8.13 5.16 20.15
C GLN A 64 -8.19 4.39 18.82
N ARG A 65 -7.86 5.02 17.70
CA ARG A 65 -7.82 4.35 16.39
C ARG A 65 -6.82 3.20 16.38
N PHE A 66 -5.68 3.35 17.05
CA PHE A 66 -4.72 2.28 17.23
C PHE A 66 -5.35 1.08 17.93
N ARG A 67 -6.04 1.29 19.05
CA ARG A 67 -6.76 0.21 19.76
C ARG A 67 -7.83 -0.46 18.91
N GLU A 68 -8.59 0.32 18.14
CA GLU A 68 -9.65 -0.20 17.26
C GLU A 68 -9.06 -1.11 16.16
N ILE A 69 -7.95 -0.70 15.54
CA ILE A 69 -7.31 -1.45 14.45
C ILE A 69 -6.50 -2.64 15.00
N MET A 70 -5.61 -2.37 15.96
CA MET A 70 -4.60 -3.31 16.45
C MET A 70 -5.10 -4.20 17.60
N GLY A 71 -6.20 -3.82 18.27
CA GLY A 71 -6.78 -4.58 19.38
C GLY A 71 -5.93 -4.58 20.67
N ARG A 72 -4.98 -3.64 20.81
CA ARG A 72 -4.11 -3.48 22.00
C ARG A 72 -3.74 -2.00 22.22
N GLU A 73 -3.21 -1.68 23.39
CA GLU A 73 -2.60 -0.36 23.63
C GLU A 73 -1.29 -0.19 22.83
N PRO A 74 -0.95 1.06 22.41
CA PRO A 74 0.33 1.35 21.78
C PRO A 74 1.49 1.21 22.76
N TYR A 75 2.62 0.67 22.30
CA TYR A 75 3.89 0.66 23.03
C TYR A 75 4.70 1.92 22.72
N ASP A 76 5.75 2.17 23.52
CA ASP A 76 6.63 3.33 23.35
C ASP A 76 7.34 3.39 21.98
N ASP A 77 7.50 2.24 21.30
CA ASP A 77 8.12 2.13 19.98
C ASP A 77 7.12 2.16 18.82
N ASP A 78 5.82 2.21 19.09
CA ASP A 78 4.79 2.36 18.05
C ASP A 78 4.72 3.81 17.56
N TYR A 79 4.52 3.98 16.26
CA TYR A 79 4.34 5.31 15.67
C TYR A 79 2.99 5.91 16.07
N ILE A 80 2.96 7.20 16.44
CA ILE A 80 1.72 7.95 16.67
C ILE A 80 0.83 7.96 15.40
N PHE A 81 1.46 8.09 14.23
CA PHE A 81 0.81 7.98 12.91
C PHE A 81 1.10 6.61 12.29
N PHE A 82 0.70 5.55 13.00
CA PHE A 82 0.89 4.14 12.61
C PHE A 82 0.25 3.77 11.27
N ASP A 83 -0.78 4.51 10.86
CA ASP A 83 -1.58 4.28 9.66
C ASP A 83 -1.14 5.11 8.44
N LYS A 84 0.05 5.74 8.50
CA LYS A 84 0.60 6.53 7.38
C LYS A 84 0.64 5.80 6.03
N ASN A 85 0.69 4.47 6.05
CA ASN A 85 0.72 3.64 4.86
C ASN A 85 -0.68 3.31 4.32
N ALA A 86 -1.71 3.37 5.17
CA ALA A 86 -3.10 3.13 4.80
C ALA A 86 -3.62 4.23 3.87
N TYR A 87 -3.33 5.49 4.20
CA TYR A 87 -3.81 6.64 3.44
C TYR A 87 -2.72 7.20 2.53
N CYS A 88 -3.07 7.59 1.31
CA CYS A 88 -2.22 8.49 0.53
C CYS A 88 -2.52 9.94 0.90
N VAL A 89 -1.54 10.86 0.85
CA VAL A 89 -1.77 12.30 1.06
C VAL A 89 -2.88 12.82 0.16
N GLU A 90 -2.90 12.38 -1.10
CA GLU A 90 -3.94 12.74 -2.07
C GLU A 90 -5.33 12.22 -1.68
N GLU A 91 -5.40 11.04 -1.08
CA GLU A 91 -6.64 10.42 -0.59
C GLU A 91 -7.14 11.12 0.69
N SER A 92 -6.24 11.43 1.62
CA SER A 92 -6.56 12.24 2.80
C SER A 92 -7.10 13.62 2.41
N LEU A 93 -6.50 14.26 1.39
CA LEU A 93 -6.98 15.54 0.85
C LEU A 93 -8.35 15.41 0.18
N ASN A 94 -8.65 14.29 -0.48
CA ASN A 94 -10.00 14.03 -1.00
C ASN A 94 -11.02 13.84 0.13
N ASN A 95 -10.72 13.04 1.15
CA ASN A 95 -11.61 12.83 2.30
C ASN A 95 -11.89 14.12 3.06
N ILE A 96 -10.85 14.96 3.25
CA ILE A 96 -10.98 16.31 3.79
C ILE A 96 -11.91 17.15 2.91
N SER A 97 -11.68 17.14 1.59
CA SER A 97 -12.52 17.85 0.63
C SER A 97 -13.98 17.42 0.72
N ASP A 98 -14.25 16.12 0.84
CA ASP A 98 -15.61 15.59 0.90
C ASP A 98 -16.29 15.95 2.23
N ALA A 99 -15.58 15.86 3.35
CA ALA A 99 -16.06 16.38 4.64
C ALA A 99 -16.35 17.89 4.58
N MET A 100 -15.50 18.67 3.90
CA MET A 100 -15.72 20.11 3.70
C MET A 100 -16.96 20.39 2.85
N LYS A 101 -17.25 19.58 1.81
CA LYS A 101 -18.50 19.66 1.05
C LYS A 101 -19.72 19.31 1.91
N GLU A 102 -19.62 18.26 2.73
CA GLU A 102 -20.74 17.81 3.59
C GLU A 102 -21.17 18.87 4.61
N ILE A 103 -20.21 19.63 5.16
CA ILE A 103 -20.49 20.75 6.06
C ILE A 103 -20.83 22.06 5.32
N GLY A 104 -20.91 22.02 3.98
CA GLY A 104 -21.35 23.14 3.15
C GLY A 104 -20.33 24.25 2.95
N LEU A 105 -19.02 23.96 3.01
CA LEU A 105 -18.02 24.95 2.62
C LEU A 105 -18.11 25.28 1.12
N ASP A 106 -17.78 26.52 0.81
CA ASP A 106 -17.76 27.02 -0.56
C ASP A 106 -16.83 26.15 -1.44
N PRO A 107 -17.32 25.63 -2.59
CA PRO A 107 -16.58 24.71 -3.45
C PRO A 107 -15.20 25.21 -3.93
N GLU A 108 -15.01 26.52 -4.07
CA GLU A 108 -13.71 27.11 -4.41
C GLU A 108 -12.68 26.95 -3.30
N LEU A 109 -13.11 26.95 -2.04
CA LEU A 109 -12.24 26.75 -0.88
C LEU A 109 -11.86 25.27 -0.78
N VAL A 110 -12.83 24.37 -1.00
CA VAL A 110 -12.60 22.92 -1.10
C VAL A 110 -11.57 22.62 -2.19
N TYR A 111 -11.73 23.24 -3.37
CA TYR A 111 -10.78 23.11 -4.48
C TYR A 111 -9.39 23.66 -4.12
N ALA A 112 -9.32 24.83 -3.49
CA ALA A 112 -8.06 25.43 -3.05
C ALA A 112 -7.32 24.54 -2.04
N VAL A 113 -8.02 23.97 -1.04
CA VAL A 113 -7.44 23.00 -0.10
C VAL A 113 -6.90 21.78 -0.83
N LYS A 114 -7.69 21.20 -1.74
CA LYS A 114 -7.26 20.02 -2.51
C LYS A 114 -6.02 20.30 -3.36
N LYS A 115 -5.94 21.48 -3.96
CA LYS A 115 -4.86 21.87 -4.86
C LYS A 115 -3.58 22.23 -4.11
N THR A 116 -3.70 22.93 -2.99
CA THR A 116 -2.54 23.51 -2.31
C THR A 116 -2.17 22.81 -1.01
N GLY A 117 -3.05 21.94 -0.48
CA GLY A 117 -2.89 21.29 0.83
C GLY A 117 -2.95 22.25 2.03
N MET A 118 -3.40 23.50 1.83
CA MET A 118 -3.44 24.53 2.86
C MET A 118 -4.86 24.71 3.38
N PHE A 119 -5.02 25.09 4.64
CA PHE A 119 -6.31 25.52 5.20
C PHE A 119 -6.19 26.98 5.62
N VAL A 120 -6.44 27.91 4.70
CA VAL A 120 -6.32 29.34 5.00
C VAL A 120 -7.65 29.85 5.57
N THR A 121 -7.61 30.36 6.79
CA THR A 121 -8.72 31.01 7.49
C THR A 121 -8.29 32.40 7.96
N ASP A 122 -9.23 33.26 8.32
CA ASP A 122 -8.89 34.59 8.87
C ASP A 122 -8.04 34.51 10.14
N TYR A 123 -8.17 33.43 10.92
CA TYR A 123 -7.42 33.20 12.15
C TYR A 123 -5.96 32.83 11.91
N ASN A 124 -5.66 32.08 10.84
CA ASN A 124 -4.32 31.54 10.62
C ASN A 124 -3.60 32.16 9.41
N LYS A 125 -4.26 33.02 8.62
CA LYS A 125 -3.70 33.66 7.42
C LYS A 125 -2.35 34.33 7.67
N SER A 126 -2.14 34.90 8.86
CA SER A 126 -0.89 35.55 9.27
C SER A 126 0.29 34.60 9.53
N LEU A 127 0.05 33.29 9.51
CA LEU A 127 1.06 32.24 9.67
C LEU A 127 1.61 31.77 8.32
N PHE A 128 0.95 32.10 7.22
CA PHE A 128 1.36 31.75 5.86
C PHE A 128 2.25 32.84 5.26
N THR A 129 3.22 32.41 4.46
CA THR A 129 4.09 33.31 3.71
C THR A 129 3.31 34.02 2.60
N GLY A 130 3.81 35.16 2.13
CA GLY A 130 3.17 35.87 1.02
C GLY A 130 3.06 35.03 -0.26
N LYS A 131 3.95 34.06 -0.47
CA LYS A 131 3.92 33.13 -1.61
C LYS A 131 2.79 32.10 -1.45
N GLU A 132 2.69 31.47 -0.28
CA GLU A 132 1.60 30.53 0.06
C GLU A 132 0.23 31.19 -0.09
N ILE A 133 0.07 32.44 0.37
CA ILE A 133 -1.19 33.19 0.18
C ILE A 133 -1.48 33.47 -1.30
N GLN A 134 -0.45 33.72 -2.11
CA GLN A 134 -0.63 33.92 -3.54
C GLN A 134 -1.08 32.62 -4.23
N GLU A 135 -0.40 31.50 -3.96
CA GLU A 135 -0.74 30.18 -4.50
C GLU A 135 -2.17 29.76 -4.12
N TRP A 136 -2.60 30.06 -2.89
CA TRP A 136 -3.97 29.87 -2.42
C TRP A 136 -4.99 30.66 -3.25
N ASN A 137 -4.76 31.96 -3.46
CA ASN A 137 -5.67 32.81 -4.22
C ASN A 137 -5.72 32.41 -5.72
N GLU A 138 -4.59 31.98 -6.28
CA GLU A 138 -4.51 31.47 -7.65
C GLU A 138 -5.35 30.20 -7.82
N ALA A 139 -5.31 29.28 -6.84
CA ALA A 139 -6.14 28.08 -6.85
C ALA A 139 -7.65 28.39 -6.79
N ILE A 140 -8.07 29.37 -6.00
CA ILE A 140 -9.46 29.84 -5.96
C ILE A 140 -9.89 30.39 -7.34
N ASN A 141 -9.06 31.22 -7.97
CA ASN A 141 -9.37 31.79 -9.29
C ASN A 141 -9.49 30.72 -10.38
N GLU A 142 -8.71 29.64 -10.30
CA GLU A 142 -8.76 28.53 -11.23
C GLU A 142 -10.05 27.70 -11.12
N TYR A 143 -10.60 27.54 -9.91
CA TYR A 143 -11.90 26.88 -9.71
C TYR A 143 -13.01 27.53 -10.51
N TYR A 144 -13.08 28.86 -10.49
CA TYR A 144 -14.06 29.64 -11.26
C TYR A 144 -13.91 29.49 -12.79
N THR A 145 -12.83 28.86 -13.26
CA THR A 145 -12.55 28.65 -14.68
C THR A 145 -12.90 27.24 -15.15
N SER A 146 -13.08 26.25 -14.26
CA SER A 146 -13.34 24.87 -14.71
C SER A 146 -13.94 23.91 -13.65
N HIS A 147 -15.02 23.22 -14.05
CA HIS A 147 -15.55 21.91 -13.58
C HIS A 147 -16.77 21.79 -12.63
N LYS A 148 -17.58 20.77 -12.96
CA LYS A 148 -18.58 20.06 -12.16
C LYS A 148 -18.26 18.55 -12.24
N GLU A 149 -18.35 17.82 -11.12
CA GLU A 149 -18.49 16.35 -11.09
C GLU A 149 -19.09 15.86 -9.75
N SER A 150 -19.66 14.64 -9.76
CA SER A 150 -20.61 14.07 -8.78
C SER A 150 -20.20 12.70 -8.23
N GLU A 151 -20.64 12.38 -7.00
CA GLU A 151 -20.31 11.18 -6.19
C GLU A 151 -21.41 10.08 -6.19
N THR A 152 -21.03 8.82 -5.91
CA THR A 152 -21.96 7.73 -5.52
C THR A 152 -21.34 6.82 -4.46
N ASN A 153 -22.15 6.33 -3.51
CA ASN A 153 -21.72 5.61 -2.29
C ASN A 153 -22.47 4.27 -2.13
N ASN A 154 -21.83 3.21 -1.58
CA ASN A 154 -22.49 1.92 -1.29
C ASN A 154 -21.96 1.27 0.03
N MET A 155 -22.86 0.80 0.91
CA MET A 155 -22.63 0.64 2.35
C MET A 155 -22.10 -0.74 2.82
N GLN A 156 -22.27 -1.82 2.06
CA GLN A 156 -21.80 -3.18 2.43
C GLN A 156 -20.30 -3.42 2.21
N ILE A 157 -19.68 -2.60 1.37
CA ILE A 157 -18.25 -2.64 1.05
C ILE A 157 -17.39 -2.18 2.25
N LYS A 158 -17.97 -1.40 3.17
CA LYS A 158 -17.26 -0.68 4.24
C LYS A 158 -16.61 -1.59 5.29
N GLU A 159 -17.26 -2.70 5.66
CA GLU A 159 -16.71 -3.62 6.67
C GLU A 159 -15.47 -4.37 6.15
N LEU A 160 -15.54 -4.88 4.91
CA LEU A 160 -14.41 -5.52 4.24
C LEU A 160 -13.23 -4.53 4.04
N TYR A 161 -13.54 -3.27 3.78
CA TYR A 161 -12.53 -2.21 3.66
C TYR A 161 -11.80 -1.94 4.95
N ASN A 162 -12.49 -1.95 6.10
CA ASN A 162 -11.84 -1.74 7.39
C ASN A 162 -10.80 -2.83 7.71
N GLU A 163 -11.07 -4.07 7.30
CA GLU A 163 -10.08 -5.15 7.44
C GLU A 163 -8.91 -4.98 6.47
N LEU A 164 -9.14 -4.53 5.23
CA LEU A 164 -8.06 -4.18 4.31
C LEU A 164 -7.17 -3.05 4.85
N VAL A 165 -7.76 -2.03 5.49
CA VAL A 165 -7.01 -0.98 6.19
C VAL A 165 -6.13 -1.60 7.28
N SER A 166 -6.67 -2.50 8.09
CA SER A 166 -5.91 -3.18 9.16
C SER A 166 -4.71 -3.96 8.60
N ILE A 167 -4.90 -4.67 7.49
CA ILE A 167 -3.82 -5.36 6.78
C ILE A 167 -2.77 -4.37 6.27
N ILE A 168 -3.17 -3.28 5.61
CA ILE A 168 -2.23 -2.29 5.06
C ILE A 168 -1.39 -1.66 6.16
N VAL A 169 -2.03 -1.31 7.29
CA VAL A 169 -1.34 -0.80 8.49
C VAL A 169 -0.27 -1.80 8.93
N LEU A 170 -0.64 -3.06 9.10
CA LEU A 170 0.27 -4.09 9.59
C LEU A 170 1.42 -4.40 8.60
N TYR A 171 1.13 -4.45 7.29
CA TYR A 171 2.17 -4.53 6.26
C TYR A 171 3.14 -3.35 6.36
N GLY A 172 2.60 -2.15 6.59
CA GLY A 172 3.38 -0.93 6.82
C GLY A 172 4.31 -1.05 8.02
N ILE A 173 3.80 -1.54 9.16
CA ILE A 173 4.58 -1.76 10.38
C ILE A 173 5.72 -2.76 10.12
N VAL A 174 5.44 -3.87 9.44
CA VAL A 174 6.48 -4.87 9.08
C VAL A 174 7.56 -4.24 8.20
N LEU A 175 7.17 -3.42 7.21
CA LEU A 175 8.11 -2.74 6.32
C LEU A 175 8.90 -1.62 7.02
N ASP A 176 8.30 -0.91 7.97
CA ASP A 176 8.95 0.17 8.72
C ASP A 176 9.97 -0.36 9.73
N LYS A 177 9.72 -1.53 10.32
CA LYS A 177 10.67 -2.19 11.23
C LYS A 177 11.79 -2.94 10.50
N LYS A 178 11.94 -2.78 9.17
CA LYS A 178 12.92 -3.48 8.30
C LYS A 178 14.38 -3.41 8.77
N GLU A 179 14.77 -2.35 9.48
CA GLU A 179 16.15 -2.17 9.98
C GLU A 179 16.52 -3.19 11.06
N GLN A 180 15.53 -3.84 11.70
CA GLN A 180 15.75 -4.97 12.60
C GLN A 180 16.05 -6.29 11.86
N PHE A 181 15.91 -6.29 10.53
CA PHE A 181 16.10 -7.45 9.66
C PHE A 181 17.36 -7.34 8.77
N GLU A 182 18.08 -6.20 8.83
CA GLU A 182 19.27 -5.97 8.02
C GLU A 182 20.53 -6.57 8.68
N LEU A 183 21.19 -7.47 7.94
CA LEU A 183 22.60 -7.80 8.17
C LEU A 183 23.49 -6.64 7.67
N PRO A 184 24.71 -6.46 8.21
CA PRO A 184 25.56 -5.32 7.89
C PRO A 184 25.83 -5.26 6.39
N ILE A 185 25.56 -4.10 5.78
CA ILE A 185 25.86 -3.79 4.39
C ILE A 185 27.38 -3.82 4.20
N GLN A 186 27.92 -4.99 3.90
CA GLN A 186 29.26 -5.15 3.34
C GLN A 186 29.16 -5.99 2.06
N GLU A 187 29.50 -5.33 0.96
CA GLU A 187 29.91 -5.91 -0.33
C GLU A 187 28.86 -6.68 -1.14
N MET A 188 28.15 -5.95 -2.01
CA MET A 188 27.74 -6.32 -3.38
C MET A 188 27.24 -7.74 -3.75
N THR A 189 26.81 -8.58 -2.82
CA THR A 189 25.89 -9.71 -3.06
C THR A 189 24.48 -9.27 -2.67
N ARG A 190 23.97 -8.27 -3.39
CA ARG A 190 22.74 -7.52 -3.09
C ARG A 190 21.50 -8.38 -3.34
N PHE A 191 20.55 -8.36 -2.40
CA PHE A 191 19.21 -8.96 -2.44
C PHE A 191 19.12 -10.43 -1.96
N SER A 192 18.94 -10.60 -0.64
CA SER A 192 18.57 -11.84 0.04
C SER A 192 17.12 -12.26 -0.23
N TYR A 193 16.78 -13.53 0.02
CA TYR A 193 15.39 -13.99 -0.05
C TYR A 193 14.47 -13.25 0.94
N ASN A 194 14.97 -12.80 2.11
CA ASN A 194 14.21 -11.97 3.05
C ASN A 194 13.87 -10.59 2.43
N GLU A 195 14.84 -9.94 1.77
CA GLU A 195 14.59 -8.69 1.04
C GLU A 195 13.59 -8.89 -0.10
N TYR A 196 13.59 -10.07 -0.73
CA TYR A 196 12.61 -10.44 -1.74
C TYR A 196 11.20 -10.62 -1.17
N VAL A 197 11.06 -11.24 0.01
CA VAL A 197 9.78 -11.30 0.74
C VAL A 197 9.28 -9.89 1.07
N LEU A 198 10.14 -9.00 1.58
CA LEU A 198 9.78 -7.61 1.87
C LEU A 198 9.41 -6.84 0.59
N TYR A 199 10.05 -7.12 -0.54
CA TYR A 199 9.67 -6.57 -1.84
C TYR A 199 8.29 -7.05 -2.28
N CYS A 200 8.00 -8.35 -2.17
CA CYS A 200 6.67 -8.91 -2.44
C CYS A 200 5.61 -8.29 -1.52
N LEU A 201 5.94 -8.05 -0.25
CA LEU A 201 5.06 -7.38 0.71
C LEU A 201 4.79 -5.92 0.33
N ALA A 202 5.84 -5.14 0.00
CA ALA A 202 5.70 -3.75 -0.43
C ALA A 202 4.89 -3.61 -1.73
N LYS A 203 5.07 -4.56 -2.66
CA LYS A 203 4.26 -4.64 -3.88
C LYS A 203 2.80 -4.96 -3.55
N SER A 204 2.55 -5.93 -2.65
CA SER A 204 1.21 -6.30 -2.20
C SER A 204 0.47 -5.13 -1.55
N LEU A 205 1.15 -4.35 -0.70
CA LEU A 205 0.61 -3.13 -0.11
C LEU A 205 0.11 -2.15 -1.18
N LYS A 206 0.93 -1.84 -2.19
CA LYS A 206 0.54 -0.94 -3.29
C LYS A 206 -0.62 -1.51 -4.12
N THR A 207 -0.60 -2.82 -4.37
CA THR A 207 -1.66 -3.52 -5.09
C THR A 207 -3.00 -3.42 -4.36
N ILE A 208 -3.04 -3.68 -3.04
CA ILE A 208 -4.28 -3.59 -2.24
C ILE A 208 -4.84 -2.16 -2.27
N LYS A 209 -4.00 -1.13 -2.07
CA LYS A 209 -4.44 0.27 -2.16
C LYS A 209 -5.05 0.62 -3.51
N THR A 210 -4.46 0.11 -4.59
CA THR A 210 -4.99 0.32 -5.95
C THR A 210 -6.32 -0.40 -6.13
N ILE A 211 -6.46 -1.64 -5.63
CA ILE A 211 -7.73 -2.37 -5.66
C ILE A 211 -8.84 -1.62 -4.92
N MET A 212 -8.55 -1.10 -3.72
CA MET A 212 -9.51 -0.31 -2.93
C MET A 212 -9.97 0.92 -3.72
N GLY A 213 -9.03 1.72 -4.23
CA GLY A 213 -9.36 2.89 -5.04
C GLY A 213 -10.13 2.56 -6.32
N ASN A 214 -9.86 1.42 -6.94
CA ASN A 214 -10.58 0.96 -8.13
C ASN A 214 -12.02 0.52 -7.79
N ILE A 215 -12.22 -0.20 -6.68
CA ILE A 215 -13.56 -0.63 -6.26
C ILE A 215 -14.43 0.62 -5.94
N GLU A 216 -13.88 1.63 -5.25
CA GLU A 216 -14.59 2.90 -4.97
C GLU A 216 -15.01 3.63 -6.25
N ARG A 217 -14.13 3.66 -7.26
CA ARG A 217 -14.36 4.36 -8.54
C ARG A 217 -15.14 3.54 -9.56
N GLY A 218 -15.45 2.28 -9.25
CA GLY A 218 -16.18 1.38 -10.15
C GLY A 218 -15.32 0.64 -11.18
N PHE A 219 -13.99 0.75 -11.15
CA PHE A 219 -13.03 0.06 -12.04
C PHE A 219 -12.76 -1.39 -11.61
N LYS A 220 -13.82 -2.19 -11.52
CA LYS A 220 -13.80 -3.45 -10.76
C LYS A 220 -13.17 -4.63 -11.51
N GLU A 221 -13.25 -4.67 -12.83
CA GLU A 221 -12.62 -5.73 -13.64
C GLU A 221 -11.09 -5.61 -13.63
N ASP A 222 -10.57 -4.39 -13.73
CA ASP A 222 -9.14 -4.10 -13.59
C ASP A 222 -8.60 -4.57 -12.23
N SER A 223 -9.45 -4.57 -11.20
CA SER A 223 -9.07 -5.10 -9.89
C SER A 223 -8.85 -6.61 -9.89
N PHE A 224 -9.48 -7.43 -10.76
CA PHE A 224 -9.16 -8.86 -10.84
C PHE A 224 -7.72 -9.10 -11.34
N ILE A 225 -7.23 -8.26 -12.25
CA ILE A 225 -5.82 -8.29 -12.70
C ILE A 225 -4.89 -8.03 -11.50
N LEU A 226 -5.26 -7.08 -10.65
CA LEU A 226 -4.51 -6.75 -9.45
C LEU A 226 -4.59 -7.85 -8.38
N VAL A 227 -5.76 -8.48 -8.20
CA VAL A 227 -5.92 -9.67 -7.34
C VAL A 227 -5.00 -10.80 -7.79
N ARG A 228 -4.84 -11.01 -9.11
CA ARG A 228 -3.84 -11.96 -9.63
C ARG A 228 -2.43 -11.61 -9.19
N SER A 229 -2.04 -10.35 -9.33
CA SER A 229 -0.71 -9.92 -8.89
C SER A 229 -0.52 -10.09 -7.37
N LEU A 230 -1.58 -9.95 -6.57
CA LEU A 230 -1.55 -10.18 -5.13
C LEU A 230 -1.35 -11.67 -4.82
N TYR A 231 -2.08 -12.55 -5.50
CA TYR A 231 -1.90 -14.01 -5.42
C TYR A 231 -0.49 -14.45 -5.83
N GLU A 232 0.06 -13.89 -6.91
CA GLU A 232 1.42 -14.20 -7.33
C GLU A 232 2.46 -13.75 -6.29
N ASN A 233 2.28 -12.60 -5.65
CA ASN A 233 3.16 -12.17 -4.57
C ASN A 233 3.09 -13.13 -3.36
N TYR A 234 1.89 -13.59 -2.99
CA TYR A 234 1.71 -14.62 -1.96
C TYR A 234 2.48 -15.89 -2.28
N LEU A 235 2.31 -16.42 -3.49
CA LEU A 235 3.02 -17.60 -3.97
C LEU A 235 4.55 -17.42 -3.92
N PHE A 236 5.06 -16.26 -4.33
CA PHE A 236 6.50 -15.97 -4.25
C PHE A 236 7.03 -15.87 -2.80
N ILE A 237 6.20 -15.42 -1.85
CA ILE A 237 6.56 -15.41 -0.43
C ILE A 237 6.71 -16.85 0.07
N ILE A 238 5.73 -17.73 -0.22
CA ILE A 238 5.83 -19.16 0.10
C ILE A 238 7.07 -19.79 -0.51
N TYR A 239 7.30 -19.57 -1.80
CA TYR A 239 8.48 -20.09 -2.49
C TYR A 239 9.78 -19.64 -1.83
N SER A 240 9.83 -18.40 -1.36
CA SER A 240 11.03 -17.85 -0.73
C SER A 240 11.33 -18.52 0.60
N PHE A 241 10.30 -18.93 1.35
CA PHE A 241 10.50 -19.67 2.60
C PHE A 241 10.80 -21.16 2.38
N ASN A 242 10.17 -21.78 1.39
CA ASN A 242 10.32 -23.22 1.16
C ASN A 242 11.53 -23.57 0.29
N GLU A 243 11.96 -22.66 -0.59
CA GLU A 243 13.04 -22.87 -1.56
C GLU A 243 14.04 -21.66 -1.56
N PRO A 244 14.61 -21.28 -0.41
CA PRO A 244 15.39 -20.05 -0.24
C PRO A 244 16.64 -20.00 -1.14
N GLU A 245 17.32 -21.13 -1.34
CA GLU A 245 18.50 -21.19 -2.21
C GLU A 245 18.12 -20.99 -3.68
N LYS A 246 17.03 -21.61 -4.15
CA LYS A 246 16.59 -21.50 -5.55
C LYS A 246 16.15 -20.08 -5.89
N ILE A 247 15.42 -19.42 -4.99
CA ILE A 247 15.02 -18.02 -5.22
C ILE A 247 16.24 -17.09 -5.18
N GLN A 248 17.19 -17.34 -4.27
CA GLN A 248 18.42 -16.56 -4.18
C GLN A 248 19.22 -16.63 -5.49
N GLU A 249 19.43 -17.85 -6.01
CA GLU A 249 20.10 -18.06 -7.30
C GLU A 249 19.34 -17.41 -8.45
N PHE A 250 18.01 -17.51 -8.46
CA PHE A 250 17.18 -16.89 -9.48
C PHE A 250 17.29 -15.36 -9.48
N ILE A 251 17.20 -14.72 -8.31
CA ILE A 251 17.35 -13.27 -8.15
C ILE A 251 18.75 -12.83 -8.61
N GLN A 252 19.79 -13.52 -8.15
CA GLN A 252 21.16 -13.22 -8.53
C GLN A 252 21.37 -13.33 -10.04
N ALA A 253 20.81 -14.37 -10.67
CA ALA A 253 20.87 -14.54 -12.11
C ALA A 253 20.14 -13.43 -12.88
N LYS A 254 19.00 -12.92 -12.38
CA LYS A 254 18.26 -11.80 -13.00
C LYS A 254 19.02 -10.49 -12.90
N ILE A 255 19.48 -10.13 -11.70
CA ILE A 255 20.31 -8.93 -11.48
C ILE A 255 21.60 -9.02 -12.32
N GLY A 256 22.18 -10.20 -12.38
CA GLY A 256 23.41 -10.45 -13.11
C GLY A 256 23.26 -10.38 -14.64
N LEU A 257 22.07 -10.64 -15.20
CA LEU A 257 21.78 -10.37 -16.61
C LEU A 257 21.85 -8.87 -16.90
N ASP A 258 21.23 -8.05 -16.05
CA ASP A 258 21.21 -6.58 -16.21
C ASP A 258 22.61 -5.97 -16.02
N GLN A 259 23.41 -6.54 -15.13
CA GLN A 259 24.80 -6.14 -14.88
C GLN A 259 25.80 -6.73 -15.90
N GLY A 260 25.36 -7.66 -16.74
CA GLY A 260 26.20 -8.34 -17.72
C GLY A 260 27.19 -9.36 -17.13
N THR A 261 27.04 -9.78 -15.87
CA THR A 261 27.80 -10.88 -15.25
C THR A 261 27.23 -12.26 -15.62
N TYR A 262 25.98 -12.31 -16.08
CA TYR A 262 25.31 -13.51 -16.59
C TYR A 262 24.87 -13.32 -18.05
N VAL A 263 24.61 -14.41 -18.76
CA VAL A 263 24.07 -14.42 -20.13
C VAL A 263 23.05 -15.55 -20.31
N TYR A 264 22.14 -15.41 -21.27
CA TYR A 264 21.36 -16.56 -21.71
C TYR A 264 22.25 -17.59 -22.40
N ALA A 265 22.02 -18.87 -22.11
CA ALA A 265 22.64 -19.95 -22.84
C ALA A 265 22.26 -19.88 -24.33
N LYS A 266 23.14 -20.32 -25.24
CA LYS A 266 22.80 -20.43 -26.66
C LYS A 266 22.14 -21.77 -26.96
N ASN A 267 21.11 -21.78 -27.82
CA ASN A 267 20.54 -23.00 -28.36
C ASN A 267 21.43 -23.57 -29.49
N LYS A 268 21.06 -24.73 -30.05
CA LYS A 268 21.79 -25.35 -31.17
C LYS A 268 21.89 -24.48 -32.44
N LYS A 269 21.05 -23.44 -32.56
CA LYS A 269 21.02 -22.48 -33.67
C LYS A 269 21.79 -21.19 -33.38
N GLY A 270 22.42 -21.06 -32.19
CA GLY A 270 23.14 -19.87 -31.78
C GLY A 270 22.26 -18.74 -31.21
N GLU A 271 20.96 -18.97 -31.03
CA GLU A 271 20.01 -17.99 -30.47
C GLU A 271 19.91 -18.13 -28.95
N ASP A 272 19.42 -17.10 -28.26
CA ASP A 272 19.28 -17.12 -26.81
C ASP A 272 18.19 -18.09 -26.35
N ASN A 273 18.59 -19.04 -25.52
CA ASN A 273 17.70 -19.91 -24.76
C ASN A 273 17.35 -19.23 -23.43
N LYS A 274 16.22 -18.50 -23.41
CA LYS A 274 15.71 -17.82 -22.21
C LYS A 274 15.41 -18.75 -21.02
N ARG A 275 15.43 -20.07 -21.23
CA ARG A 275 15.21 -21.07 -20.18
C ARG A 275 16.43 -21.31 -19.30
N ILE A 276 17.62 -20.95 -19.75
CA ILE A 276 18.87 -21.23 -19.05
C ILE A 276 19.71 -19.96 -19.02
N ILE A 277 20.08 -19.51 -17.83
CA ILE A 277 21.00 -18.40 -17.59
C ILE A 277 22.33 -18.99 -17.15
N LYS A 278 23.45 -18.46 -17.65
CA LYS A 278 24.81 -18.90 -17.33
C LYS A 278 25.59 -17.76 -16.71
N GLU A 279 26.26 -18.04 -15.59
CA GLU A 279 27.25 -17.12 -15.03
C GLU A 279 28.51 -17.11 -15.91
N LYS A 280 29.02 -15.93 -16.29
CA LYS A 280 30.18 -15.82 -17.19
C LYS A 280 31.48 -16.32 -16.58
N SER A 281 31.66 -16.14 -15.27
CA SER A 281 32.89 -16.47 -14.54
C SER A 281 33.03 -17.98 -14.31
N THR A 282 31.97 -18.64 -13.84
CA THR A 282 31.99 -20.04 -13.42
C THR A 282 31.39 -21.00 -14.45
N GLY A 283 30.55 -20.49 -15.35
CA GLY A 283 29.74 -21.29 -16.26
C GLY A 283 28.54 -21.97 -15.59
N LYS A 284 28.26 -21.71 -14.30
CA LYS A 284 27.12 -22.28 -13.56
C LYS A 284 25.81 -21.94 -14.28
N GLU A 285 24.96 -22.96 -14.46
CA GLU A 285 23.65 -22.82 -15.09
C GLU A 285 22.56 -22.64 -14.03
N VAL A 286 21.66 -21.68 -14.25
CA VAL A 286 20.48 -21.40 -13.43
C VAL A 286 19.25 -21.36 -14.33
N LYS A 287 18.09 -21.81 -13.82
CA LYS A 287 16.83 -21.72 -14.57
C LYS A 287 16.47 -20.25 -14.86
N GLY A 288 16.11 -19.96 -16.10
CA GLY A 288 15.78 -18.60 -16.55
C GLY A 288 14.36 -18.13 -16.19
N PHE A 289 13.49 -19.06 -15.79
CA PHE A 289 12.14 -18.81 -15.29
C PHE A 289 11.76 -19.89 -14.28
N ILE A 290 10.89 -19.53 -13.35
CA ILE A 290 10.22 -20.43 -12.41
C ILE A 290 8.73 -20.36 -12.80
N THR A 291 8.08 -21.50 -13.04
CA THR A 291 6.67 -21.48 -13.41
C THR A 291 5.78 -21.22 -12.20
N ALA A 292 4.59 -20.67 -12.41
CA ALA A 292 3.63 -20.48 -11.33
C ALA A 292 3.23 -21.81 -10.67
N TYR A 293 3.18 -22.90 -11.45
CA TYR A 293 2.97 -24.25 -10.92
C TYR A 293 4.17 -24.73 -10.08
N ASP A 294 5.42 -24.55 -10.53
CA ASP A 294 6.61 -24.88 -9.73
C ASP A 294 6.56 -24.15 -8.38
N ILE A 295 6.08 -22.92 -8.37
CA ILE A 295 5.92 -22.12 -7.15
C ILE A 295 4.82 -22.70 -6.26
N ALA A 296 3.61 -22.89 -6.77
CA ALA A 296 2.49 -23.42 -6.00
C ALA A 296 2.80 -24.82 -5.43
N SER A 297 3.43 -25.68 -6.23
CA SER A 297 3.84 -27.04 -5.82
C SER A 297 4.94 -27.06 -4.76
N SER A 298 5.63 -25.94 -4.52
CA SER A 298 6.58 -25.81 -3.39
C SER A 298 5.88 -25.61 -2.05
N SER A 299 4.58 -25.28 -2.05
CA SER A 299 3.82 -25.09 -0.82
C SER A 299 3.71 -26.39 -0.03
N LYS A 300 3.70 -26.26 1.30
CA LYS A 300 3.37 -27.36 2.20
C LYS A 300 1.86 -27.63 2.31
N TYR A 301 1.06 -26.75 1.72
CA TYR A 301 -0.41 -26.82 1.73
C TYR A 301 -0.91 -27.32 0.39
N ASN A 302 -1.65 -28.43 0.40
CA ASN A 302 -2.22 -28.99 -0.83
C ASN A 302 -3.24 -28.03 -1.46
N GLU A 303 -3.90 -27.24 -0.62
CA GLU A 303 -4.86 -26.22 -1.00
C GLU A 303 -4.23 -25.18 -1.92
N ASP A 304 -2.93 -24.86 -1.80
CA ASP A 304 -2.29 -23.88 -2.69
C ASP A 304 -2.16 -24.37 -4.14
N ILE A 305 -2.04 -25.69 -4.34
CA ILE A 305 -2.05 -26.31 -5.66
C ILE A 305 -3.48 -26.28 -6.22
N LEU A 306 -4.49 -26.58 -5.40
CA LEU A 306 -5.89 -26.51 -5.81
C LEU A 306 -6.29 -25.06 -6.14
N LEU A 307 -5.90 -24.09 -5.32
CA LEU A 307 -6.10 -22.66 -5.60
C LEU A 307 -5.40 -22.25 -6.89
N PHE A 308 -4.22 -22.80 -7.20
CA PHE A 308 -3.58 -22.56 -8.48
C PHE A 308 -4.43 -23.07 -9.64
N ASP A 309 -4.91 -24.31 -9.59
CA ASP A 309 -5.68 -24.90 -10.69
C ASP A 309 -7.00 -24.14 -10.96
N HIS A 310 -7.65 -23.64 -9.91
CA HIS A 310 -8.96 -22.99 -10.01
C HIS A 310 -8.89 -21.45 -10.11
N ILE A 311 -8.21 -20.78 -9.18
CA ILE A 311 -8.20 -19.32 -9.09
C ILE A 311 -7.26 -18.69 -10.12
N TYR A 312 -6.10 -19.31 -10.41
CA TYR A 312 -5.17 -18.74 -11.39
C TYR A 312 -5.79 -18.64 -12.78
N ALA A 313 -6.51 -19.69 -13.20
CA ALA A 313 -7.23 -19.71 -14.46
C ALA A 313 -8.33 -18.63 -14.48
N PHE A 314 -9.17 -18.57 -13.45
CA PHE A 314 -10.22 -17.55 -13.32
C PHE A 314 -9.66 -16.13 -13.41
N LEU A 315 -8.63 -15.80 -12.63
CA LEU A 315 -8.04 -14.46 -12.63
C LEU A 315 -7.30 -14.14 -13.95
N SER A 316 -6.79 -15.15 -14.65
CA SER A 316 -6.12 -14.96 -15.95
C SER A 316 -7.10 -14.55 -17.05
N GLN A 317 -8.39 -14.88 -16.94
CA GLN A 317 -9.43 -14.48 -17.90
C GLN A 317 -9.57 -12.96 -18.02
N TYR A 318 -9.20 -12.20 -16.98
CA TYR A 318 -9.27 -10.75 -16.97
C TYR A 318 -7.99 -10.08 -17.49
N THR A 319 -6.92 -10.84 -17.72
CA THR A 319 -5.63 -10.31 -18.21
C THR A 319 -5.46 -10.38 -19.72
N HIS A 320 -6.21 -11.26 -20.37
CA HIS A 320 -6.15 -11.51 -21.80
C HIS A 320 -7.57 -11.47 -22.36
N PRO A 321 -7.78 -11.16 -23.65
CA PRO A 321 -9.09 -11.32 -24.29
C PRO A 321 -9.52 -12.78 -24.26
N ASP A 322 -10.23 -13.17 -23.20
CA ASP A 322 -10.70 -14.53 -22.94
C ASP A 322 -12.22 -14.59 -23.13
N ILE A 323 -12.67 -15.51 -23.97
CA ILE A 323 -14.09 -15.71 -24.30
C ILE A 323 -14.93 -16.05 -23.05
N ASN A 324 -14.33 -16.62 -22.01
CA ASN A 324 -15.03 -16.98 -20.79
C ASN A 324 -15.48 -15.76 -19.97
N SER A 325 -14.89 -14.58 -20.22
CA SER A 325 -15.30 -13.31 -19.60
C SER A 325 -16.43 -12.60 -20.35
N ILE A 326 -16.85 -13.11 -21.52
CA ILE A 326 -17.78 -12.40 -22.43
C ILE A 326 -19.12 -12.04 -21.80
N GLU A 327 -19.62 -12.88 -20.88
CA GLU A 327 -20.89 -12.66 -20.17
C GLU A 327 -20.88 -11.36 -19.35
N ASN A 328 -19.71 -10.93 -18.87
CA ASN A 328 -19.57 -9.70 -18.09
C ASN A 328 -19.76 -8.43 -18.94
N TYR A 329 -19.71 -8.56 -20.27
CA TYR A 329 -19.87 -7.46 -21.21
C TYR A 329 -21.23 -7.48 -21.92
N LEU A 330 -22.14 -8.39 -21.55
CA LEU A 330 -23.44 -8.54 -22.20
C LEU A 330 -24.57 -7.98 -21.33
N LYS A 331 -25.32 -7.03 -21.88
CA LYS A 331 -26.61 -6.58 -21.35
C LYS A 331 -27.68 -6.77 -22.40
N GLU A 332 -28.75 -7.48 -22.06
CA GLU A 332 -29.86 -7.79 -22.99
C GLU A 332 -29.36 -8.37 -24.33
N ASN A 333 -28.37 -9.28 -24.27
CA ASN A 333 -27.70 -9.91 -25.42
C ASN A 333 -26.95 -8.95 -26.36
N LYS A 334 -26.54 -7.78 -25.88
CA LYS A 334 -25.69 -6.82 -26.62
C LYS A 334 -24.47 -6.45 -25.80
N PHE A 335 -23.37 -6.13 -26.49
CA PHE A 335 -22.18 -5.60 -25.84
C PHE A 335 -22.46 -4.24 -25.21
N ASP A 336 -22.15 -4.12 -23.92
CA ASP A 336 -22.31 -2.91 -23.14
C ASP A 336 -21.12 -2.77 -22.18
N GLY A 337 -20.23 -1.81 -22.45
CA GLY A 337 -19.06 -1.54 -21.63
C GLY A 337 -19.38 -0.85 -20.30
N THR A 338 -20.65 -0.60 -19.99
CA THR A 338 -21.10 -0.06 -18.70
C THR A 338 -21.57 -1.14 -17.73
N VAL A 339 -21.65 -2.40 -18.18
CA VAL A 339 -21.94 -3.54 -17.30
C VAL A 339 -20.78 -3.73 -16.34
N THR A 340 -21.10 -3.88 -15.05
CA THR A 340 -20.10 -4.14 -14.03
C THR A 340 -20.29 -5.53 -13.45
N SER A 341 -19.22 -6.31 -13.40
CA SER A 341 -19.16 -7.62 -12.75
C SER A 341 -19.47 -7.53 -11.25
N ASN A 342 -19.79 -8.67 -10.61
CA ASN A 342 -20.07 -8.76 -9.18
C ASN A 342 -18.84 -8.29 -8.36
N THR A 343 -19.09 -7.30 -7.49
CA THR A 343 -18.09 -6.45 -6.85
C THR A 343 -17.47 -7.08 -5.59
N GLU A 344 -18.21 -7.98 -4.96
CA GLU A 344 -17.87 -8.55 -3.65
C GLU A 344 -16.73 -9.57 -3.75
N ILE A 345 -16.66 -10.28 -4.87
CA ILE A 345 -15.63 -11.31 -5.11
C ILE A 345 -14.23 -10.69 -5.11
N VAL A 346 -14.06 -9.51 -5.72
CA VAL A 346 -12.76 -8.80 -5.73
C VAL A 346 -12.31 -8.51 -4.30
N ALA A 347 -13.20 -7.96 -3.47
CA ALA A 347 -12.87 -7.65 -2.08
C ALA A 347 -12.56 -8.91 -1.26
N ILE A 348 -13.37 -9.97 -1.41
CA ILE A 348 -13.17 -11.26 -0.73
C ILE A 348 -11.82 -11.88 -1.10
N LEU A 349 -11.50 -11.98 -2.40
CA LEU A 349 -10.23 -12.54 -2.87
C LEU A 349 -9.03 -11.68 -2.43
N THR A 350 -9.20 -10.35 -2.40
CA THR A 350 -8.15 -9.44 -1.93
C THR A 350 -7.84 -9.69 -0.46
N ILE A 351 -8.86 -9.73 0.41
CA ILE A 351 -8.69 -9.96 1.84
C ILE A 351 -8.13 -11.37 2.07
N PHE A 352 -8.62 -12.37 1.34
CA PHE A 352 -8.14 -13.74 1.43
C PHE A 352 -6.64 -13.84 1.14
N PHE A 353 -6.16 -13.38 -0.02
CA PHE A 353 -4.72 -13.48 -0.32
C PHE A 353 -3.87 -12.59 0.58
N ALA A 354 -4.40 -11.44 0.99
CA ALA A 354 -3.71 -10.58 1.92
C ALA A 354 -3.56 -11.18 3.33
N SER A 355 -4.57 -11.92 3.81
CA SER A 355 -4.52 -12.63 5.09
C SER A 355 -3.56 -13.84 5.02
N LEU A 356 -3.51 -14.55 3.89
CA LEU A 356 -2.52 -15.60 3.69
C LEU A 356 -1.09 -15.05 3.69
N ILE A 357 -0.85 -13.91 3.04
CA ILE A 357 0.45 -13.23 3.12
C ILE A 357 0.79 -12.90 4.58
N LEU A 358 -0.15 -12.32 5.36
CA LEU A 358 0.07 -12.03 6.78
C LEU A 358 0.50 -13.29 7.54
N ALA A 359 -0.20 -14.42 7.35
CA ALA A 359 0.15 -15.68 8.00
C ALA A 359 1.58 -16.13 7.65
N GLU A 360 1.98 -16.03 6.39
CA GLU A 360 3.31 -16.44 5.96
C GLU A 360 4.43 -15.53 6.50
N LEU A 361 4.15 -14.25 6.81
CA LEU A 361 5.15 -13.36 7.42
C LEU A 361 5.60 -13.83 8.81
N LEU A 362 4.89 -14.74 9.48
CA LEU A 362 5.35 -15.37 10.71
C LEU A 362 6.61 -16.24 10.51
N ASN A 363 6.89 -16.66 9.27
CA ASN A 363 8.11 -17.41 8.91
C ASN A 363 9.33 -16.50 8.67
N LEU A 364 9.14 -15.18 8.73
CA LEU A 364 10.20 -14.21 8.47
C LEU A 364 11.19 -14.20 9.64
N LYS A 365 12.48 -14.44 9.35
CA LYS A 365 13.51 -14.50 10.40
C LYS A 365 13.60 -13.17 11.14
N HIS A 366 13.76 -13.22 12.46
CA HIS A 366 13.94 -12.05 13.34
C HIS A 366 12.75 -11.08 13.40
N ILE A 367 11.55 -11.52 13.02
CA ILE A 367 10.34 -10.73 13.25
C ILE A 367 10.09 -10.56 14.75
N ASN A 368 9.91 -9.30 15.18
CA ASN A 368 9.72 -8.91 16.56
C ASN A 368 8.45 -9.56 17.16
N GLU A 369 8.51 -9.98 18.43
CA GLU A 369 7.40 -10.67 19.13
C GLU A 369 6.09 -9.88 19.13
N ILE A 370 6.15 -8.55 19.31
CA ILE A 370 4.96 -7.68 19.27
C ILE A 370 4.32 -7.73 17.88
N VAL A 371 5.14 -7.69 16.83
CA VAL A 371 4.66 -7.76 15.44
C VAL A 371 4.06 -9.14 15.14
N GLN A 372 4.65 -10.22 15.69
CA GLN A 372 4.09 -11.57 15.57
C GLN A 372 2.70 -11.66 16.22
N ASP A 373 2.57 -11.12 17.43
CA ASP A 373 1.30 -11.13 18.16
C ASP A 373 0.24 -10.27 17.45
N ASP A 374 0.63 -9.14 16.86
CA ASP A 374 -0.25 -8.31 16.05
C ASP A 374 -0.70 -9.02 14.77
N ILE A 375 0.22 -9.71 14.09
CA ILE A 375 -0.11 -10.57 12.94
C ILE A 375 -1.13 -11.63 13.35
N ILE A 376 -0.88 -12.37 14.42
CA ILE A 376 -1.78 -13.44 14.87
C ILE A 376 -3.16 -12.87 15.21
N ARG A 377 -3.22 -11.80 16.01
CA ARG A 377 -4.49 -11.21 16.46
C ARG A 377 -5.32 -10.69 15.29
N ILE A 378 -4.71 -9.94 14.38
CA ILE A 378 -5.41 -9.36 13.22
C ILE A 378 -5.80 -10.46 12.24
N ASN A 379 -4.90 -11.41 11.97
CA ASN A 379 -5.17 -12.50 11.03
C ASN A 379 -6.30 -13.41 11.55
N ASP A 380 -6.34 -13.71 12.85
CA ASP A 380 -7.42 -14.50 13.46
C ASP A 380 -8.77 -13.81 13.32
N ARG A 381 -8.83 -12.50 13.58
CA ARG A 381 -10.04 -11.68 13.39
C ARG A 381 -10.52 -11.75 11.94
N ILE A 382 -9.63 -11.50 10.98
CA ILE A 382 -9.92 -11.49 9.56
C ILE A 382 -10.38 -12.87 9.08
N ASN A 383 -9.67 -13.93 9.48
CA ASN A 383 -9.97 -15.30 9.08
C ASN A 383 -11.35 -15.75 9.57
N ASN A 384 -11.76 -15.34 10.77
CA ASN A 384 -13.11 -15.61 11.28
C ASN A 384 -14.19 -14.92 10.43
N GLN A 385 -13.96 -13.67 10.01
CA GLN A 385 -14.88 -12.97 9.12
C GLN A 385 -14.90 -13.58 7.72
N LEU A 386 -13.74 -13.87 7.14
CA LEU A 386 -13.61 -14.50 5.83
C LEU A 386 -14.40 -15.81 5.76
N LYS A 387 -14.30 -16.67 6.78
CA LYS A 387 -15.08 -17.93 6.84
C LYS A 387 -16.59 -17.68 6.74
N ILE A 388 -17.09 -16.67 7.46
CA ILE A 388 -18.51 -16.27 7.40
C ILE A 388 -18.87 -15.79 5.99
N TYR A 389 -18.05 -14.94 5.37
CA TYR A 389 -18.28 -14.41 4.03
C TYR A 389 -18.24 -15.50 2.94
N LEU A 390 -17.25 -16.39 2.98
CA LEU A 390 -17.10 -17.49 2.04
C LEU A 390 -18.26 -18.50 2.15
N SER A 391 -18.72 -18.77 3.37
CA SER A 391 -19.87 -19.66 3.60
C SER A 391 -21.18 -19.09 3.05
N LYS A 392 -21.34 -17.76 3.08
CA LYS A 392 -22.54 -17.07 2.56
C LYS A 392 -22.51 -16.88 1.04
N ASN A 393 -21.33 -16.74 0.46
CA ASN A 393 -21.13 -16.38 -0.96
C ASN A 393 -20.60 -17.53 -1.83
N ALA A 394 -20.70 -18.78 -1.37
CA ALA A 394 -20.21 -19.95 -2.11
C ALA A 394 -20.78 -20.07 -3.54
N VAL A 395 -21.98 -19.54 -3.79
CA VAL A 395 -22.64 -19.54 -5.11
C VAL A 395 -22.02 -18.53 -6.09
N MET A 396 -21.37 -17.46 -5.59
CA MET A 396 -20.86 -16.36 -6.41
C MET A 396 -19.50 -16.68 -7.05
N ILE A 397 -18.70 -17.49 -6.38
CA ILE A 397 -17.52 -18.11 -6.98
C ILE A 397 -18.07 -19.32 -7.73
N LYS A 398 -17.97 -19.36 -9.07
CA LYS A 398 -18.70 -20.31 -9.97
C LYS A 398 -18.48 -21.82 -9.69
N GLU A 399 -17.81 -22.19 -8.60
CA GLU A 399 -17.51 -23.55 -8.16
C GLU A 399 -17.58 -23.61 -6.62
N ASN A 400 -18.61 -24.26 -6.06
CA ASN A 400 -18.76 -24.44 -4.60
C ASN A 400 -17.49 -25.02 -3.95
N ASP A 401 -16.72 -25.82 -4.69
CA ASP A 401 -15.48 -26.44 -4.25
C ASP A 401 -14.38 -25.41 -3.92
N ILE A 402 -14.33 -24.24 -4.60
CA ILE A 402 -13.30 -23.23 -4.36
C ILE A 402 -13.46 -22.60 -2.97
N SER A 403 -14.68 -22.29 -2.55
CA SER A 403 -14.92 -21.73 -1.22
C SER A 403 -14.48 -22.67 -0.11
N ASP A 404 -14.69 -23.97 -0.28
CA ASP A 404 -14.25 -24.99 0.67
C ASP A 404 -12.72 -25.10 0.72
N ILE A 405 -12.04 -25.04 -0.45
CA ILE A 405 -10.58 -24.99 -0.53
C ILE A 405 -10.03 -23.74 0.19
N MET A 406 -10.65 -22.58 -0.03
CA MET A 406 -10.25 -21.33 0.64
C MET A 406 -10.44 -21.41 2.16
N ILE A 407 -11.57 -21.96 2.63
CA ILE A 407 -11.82 -22.16 4.07
C ILE A 407 -10.80 -23.13 4.67
N ALA A 408 -10.49 -24.23 3.98
CA ALA A 408 -9.45 -25.17 4.41
C ALA A 408 -8.09 -24.50 4.56
N ARG A 409 -7.66 -23.74 3.54
CA ARG A 409 -6.36 -23.04 3.57
C ARG A 409 -6.26 -22.01 4.69
N VAL A 410 -7.36 -21.31 4.99
CA VAL A 410 -7.43 -20.37 6.12
C VAL A 410 -7.28 -21.11 7.45
N ASN A 411 -7.88 -22.29 7.62
CA ASN A 411 -7.74 -23.08 8.85
C ASN A 411 -6.29 -23.57 9.08
N ASP A 412 -5.61 -23.97 8.02
CA ASP A 412 -4.22 -24.46 8.08
C ASP A 412 -3.19 -23.37 8.41
N SER A 413 -3.58 -22.11 8.30
CA SER A 413 -2.77 -20.96 8.70
C SER A 413 -2.64 -20.82 10.23
N HIS A 414 -3.56 -21.41 11.01
CA HIS A 414 -3.56 -21.31 12.48
C HIS A 414 -2.73 -22.41 13.19
N LEU A 415 -2.42 -23.52 12.51
CA LEU A 415 -1.85 -24.71 13.15
C LEU A 415 -0.33 -24.65 13.42
N GLN A 416 0.36 -23.59 13.01
CA GLN A 416 1.82 -23.54 13.08
C GLN A 416 2.42 -23.21 14.47
N LYS A 417 1.63 -22.84 15.49
CA LYS A 417 2.16 -22.54 16.84
C LYS A 417 2.11 -23.72 17.84
N ASN A 418 1.50 -24.86 17.50
CA ASN A 418 1.40 -25.99 18.44
C ASN A 418 2.56 -27.01 18.35
N ASN A 419 3.53 -26.83 17.45
CA ASN A 419 4.64 -27.77 17.26
C ASN A 419 6.00 -27.04 17.07
N GLY A 420 6.32 -26.09 17.96
CA GLY A 420 7.62 -25.40 17.99
C GLY A 420 8.12 -25.24 19.41
#